data_AF-A0A8R1I1J2-F1
#
_entry.id   AF-A0A8R1I1J2-F1
#
_cell.length_a   1.000
_cell.length_b   1.000
_cell.length_c   1.000
_cell.angle_alpha   90.00
_cell.angle_beta   90.00
_cell.angle_gamma   90.00
#
_symmetry.space_group_name_H-M   'P 1'
#
loop_
_entity.id
_entity.type
_entity.pdbx_description
1 polymer ?
#
loop_
_entity_poly.entity_id
_entity_poly.type
_entity_poly.pdbx_seq_one_letter_code
_entity_poly.pdbx_strand_id
1 'polypeptide(L)'
;MHRFTIAVLLFSVAYTGANICTDDTGYWLFTISEGVTDFAYGGSKLNSKYYCFQGCLNTKTAVQNYKVQLAGTNTSAVERTRTIKDIRSLHAQVGDEDPNAATCVDPVLRQDVANALKKTTQNNCKNIVNTLVLNLNRPGWAITCIKFDEISMDDATTDKNFCSYDASVNDGIYTIRLAKLDMS
;
A
#
# COMPACT_ATOMS: atom_id res chain seq x y z
N MET A 1 -27.62 41.40 5.32
CA MET A 1 -26.28 40.88 5.01
C MET A 1 -25.79 40.11 6.24
N HIS A 2 -26.07 38.81 6.30
CA HIS A 2 -25.63 37.95 7.40
C HIS A 2 -24.26 37.38 7.07
N ARG A 3 -23.26 37.80 7.85
CA ARG A 3 -21.91 37.23 7.83
C ARG A 3 -21.96 35.90 8.57
N PHE A 4 -22.05 34.80 7.84
CA PHE A 4 -21.73 33.48 8.38
C PHE A 4 -20.22 33.42 8.62
N THR A 5 -19.83 33.63 9.86
CA THR A 5 -18.50 33.29 10.34
C THR A 5 -18.43 31.76 10.41
N ILE A 6 -17.97 31.13 9.33
CA ILE A 6 -17.66 29.70 9.31
C ILE A 6 -16.45 29.50 10.20
N ALA A 7 -16.69 28.98 11.40
CA ALA A 7 -15.65 28.45 12.26
C ALA A 7 -15.03 27.24 11.55
N VAL A 8 -13.83 27.42 11.00
CA VAL A 8 -12.98 26.32 10.55
C VAL A 8 -12.53 25.59 11.82
N LEU A 9 -13.27 24.55 12.19
CA LEU A 9 -12.81 23.52 13.11
C LEU A 9 -11.69 22.76 12.39
N LEU A 10 -10.46 23.22 12.59
CA LEU A 10 -9.25 22.41 12.43
C LEU A 10 -9.39 21.23 13.38
N PHE A 11 -9.95 20.11 12.89
CA PHE A 11 -9.69 18.80 13.47
C PHE A 11 -8.21 18.49 13.19
N SER A 12 -7.33 19.06 13.99
CA SER A 12 -6.01 18.49 14.21
C SER A 12 -6.25 17.15 14.89
N VAL A 13 -6.41 16.10 14.09
CA VAL A 13 -6.29 14.73 14.56
C VAL A 13 -4.82 14.59 14.95
N ALA A 14 -4.51 14.95 16.19
CA ALA A 14 -3.33 14.45 16.86
C ALA A 14 -3.57 12.95 17.06
N TYR A 15 -3.38 12.17 15.99
CA TYR A 15 -3.23 10.74 16.13
C TYR A 15 -1.92 10.57 16.90
N THR A 16 -2.02 10.30 18.19
CA THR A 16 -0.91 9.69 18.89
C THR A 16 -0.69 8.36 18.18
N GLY A 17 0.29 8.34 17.27
CA GLY A 17 0.84 7.13 16.66
C GLY A 17 1.47 6.28 17.76
N ALA A 18 0.64 5.72 18.63
CA ALA A 18 1.05 4.79 19.64
C ALA A 18 1.46 3.53 18.89
N ASN A 19 2.77 3.43 18.68
CA ASN A 19 3.50 2.33 18.04
C ASN A 19 3.59 2.38 16.50
N ILE A 20 3.96 3.53 15.93
CA ILE A 20 4.58 3.49 14.59
C ILE A 20 5.91 2.76 14.79
N CYS A 21 6.01 1.56 14.24
CA CYS A 21 7.19 0.71 14.33
C CYS A 21 8.31 1.29 13.48
N THR A 22 8.90 2.37 13.97
CA THR A 22 10.03 3.07 13.36
C THR A 22 11.07 3.18 14.45
N ASP A 23 12.26 2.62 14.20
CA ASP A 23 13.41 2.72 15.11
C ASP A 23 14.30 3.94 14.81
N ASP A 24 13.74 4.96 14.14
CA ASP A 24 14.37 6.19 13.66
C ASP A 24 15.53 6.03 12.65
N THR A 25 15.85 4.81 12.21
CA THR A 25 16.93 4.54 11.24
C THR A 25 16.42 3.97 9.93
N GLY A 26 17.10 4.26 8.82
CA GLY A 26 16.78 3.71 7.50
C GLY A 26 15.66 4.43 6.76
N TYR A 27 15.23 3.86 5.64
CA TYR A 27 14.25 4.47 4.75
C TYR A 27 12.87 3.85 4.97
N TRP A 28 11.99 4.60 5.63
CA TRP A 28 10.66 4.12 5.98
C TRP A 28 9.58 4.63 5.01
N LEU A 29 8.65 3.73 4.67
CA LEU A 29 7.44 4.07 3.92
C LEU A 29 6.21 3.68 4.72
N PHE A 30 5.24 4.58 4.78
CA PHE A 30 4.02 4.45 5.55
C PHE A 30 2.78 4.29 4.65
N THR A 31 1.72 3.71 5.21
CA THR A 31 0.34 3.81 4.71
C THR A 31 -0.61 3.83 5.89
N ILE A 32 -1.63 4.67 5.81
CA ILE A 32 -2.91 4.52 6.50
C ILE A 32 -4.04 4.46 5.48
N SER A 33 -4.97 3.56 5.70
CA SER A 33 -6.19 3.45 4.89
C SER A 33 -7.41 3.42 5.81
N GLU A 34 -8.45 4.14 5.42
CA GLU A 34 -9.79 4.13 6.04
C GLU A 34 -10.78 3.41 5.11
N GLY A 35 -11.95 3.04 5.61
CA GLY A 35 -12.90 2.24 4.85
C GLY A 35 -12.39 0.82 4.54
N VAL A 36 -11.49 0.28 5.36
CA VAL A 36 -10.90 -1.05 5.13
C VAL A 36 -11.94 -2.14 5.35
N THR A 37 -12.16 -2.92 4.30
CA THR A 37 -13.12 -4.03 4.28
C THR A 37 -12.45 -5.40 4.29
N ASP A 38 -11.16 -5.47 3.93
CA ASP A 38 -10.37 -6.69 3.95
C ASP A 38 -8.87 -6.36 3.93
N PHE A 39 -8.04 -7.18 4.57
CA PHE A 39 -6.59 -6.99 4.63
C PHE A 39 -5.83 -8.29 4.90
N ALA A 40 -4.61 -8.39 4.38
CA ALA A 40 -3.72 -9.52 4.67
C ALA A 40 -2.25 -9.13 4.48
N TYR A 41 -1.36 -9.91 5.08
CA TYR A 41 0.09 -9.83 4.87
C TYR A 41 0.68 -11.23 4.65
N GLY A 42 1.83 -11.28 3.98
CA GLY A 42 2.59 -12.49 3.72
C GLY A 42 4.00 -12.17 3.23
N GLY A 43 4.74 -13.22 2.85
CA GLY A 43 6.15 -13.14 2.48
C GLY A 43 7.03 -13.23 3.73
N SER A 44 7.81 -12.19 3.99
CA SER A 44 8.70 -12.14 5.15
C SER A 44 7.91 -12.04 6.46
N LYS A 45 8.47 -12.64 7.51
CA LYS A 45 7.88 -12.60 8.86
C LYS A 45 7.82 -11.16 9.38
N LEU A 46 6.68 -10.79 9.99
CA LEU A 46 6.54 -9.53 10.72
C LEU A 46 7.62 -9.41 11.81
N ASN A 47 8.24 -8.24 11.86
CA ASN A 47 9.20 -7.87 12.88
C ASN A 47 9.22 -6.36 12.96
N SER A 48 8.82 -5.82 14.11
CA SER A 48 8.67 -4.39 14.32
C SER A 48 9.97 -3.59 14.16
N LYS A 49 11.15 -4.24 14.08
CA LYS A 49 12.40 -3.56 13.72
C LYS A 49 12.40 -3.03 12.28
N TYR A 50 11.73 -3.71 11.36
CA TYR A 50 11.80 -3.37 9.93
C TYR A 50 10.45 -3.41 9.21
N TYR A 51 9.38 -3.89 9.87
CA TYR A 51 8.08 -4.00 9.24
C TYR A 51 6.93 -4.12 10.25
N CYS A 52 5.90 -3.30 10.08
CA CYS A 52 4.65 -3.40 10.84
C CYS A 52 3.41 -3.32 9.97
N PHE A 53 2.41 -4.09 10.40
CA PHE A 53 1.13 -4.21 9.72
C PHE A 53 0.04 -4.44 10.75
N GLN A 54 -0.95 -3.55 10.75
CA GLN A 54 -2.09 -3.63 11.65
C GLN A 54 -3.36 -3.29 10.88
N GLY A 55 -4.35 -4.17 10.93
CA GLY A 55 -5.68 -3.91 10.39
C GLY A 55 -6.74 -4.16 11.44
N CYS A 56 -7.81 -3.36 11.42
CA CYS A 56 -8.94 -3.49 12.32
C CYS A 56 -10.25 -3.26 11.56
N LEU A 57 -11.00 -4.34 11.33
CA LEU A 57 -12.29 -4.28 10.62
C LEU A 57 -13.36 -3.52 11.41
N ASN A 58 -13.29 -3.51 12.75
CA ASN A 58 -14.25 -2.78 13.58
C ASN A 58 -14.13 -1.27 13.40
N THR A 59 -12.92 -0.74 13.29
CA THR A 59 -12.65 0.68 13.02
C THR A 59 -12.53 0.96 11.52
N LYS A 60 -12.54 -0.08 10.67
CA LYS A 60 -12.30 0.00 9.23
C LYS A 60 -10.98 0.70 8.88
N THR A 61 -9.92 0.45 9.64
CA THR A 61 -8.62 1.06 9.40
C THR A 61 -7.53 0.02 9.23
N ALA A 62 -6.53 0.34 8.42
CA ALA A 62 -5.29 -0.42 8.36
C ALA A 62 -4.08 0.50 8.21
N VAL A 63 -3.00 0.13 8.88
CA VAL A 63 -1.73 0.86 8.95
C VAL A 63 -0.59 -0.08 8.57
N GLN A 64 0.35 0.43 7.79
CA GLN A 64 1.49 -0.32 7.29
C GLN A 64 2.75 0.54 7.35
N ASN A 65 3.87 -0.04 7.78
CA ASN A 65 5.17 0.62 7.84
C ASN A 65 6.25 -0.33 7.35
N TYR A 66 7.11 0.11 6.43
CA TYR A 66 8.17 -0.69 5.83
C TYR A 66 9.51 0.02 5.95
N LYS A 67 10.51 -0.62 6.55
CA LYS A 67 11.92 -0.24 6.38
C LYS A 67 12.41 -0.87 5.08
N VAL A 68 12.55 -0.06 4.03
CA VAL A 68 12.86 -0.53 2.69
C VAL A 68 14.35 -0.51 2.45
N GLN A 69 14.88 -1.64 1.98
CA GLN A 69 16.22 -1.70 1.43
C GLN A 69 16.20 -1.07 0.05
N LEU A 70 16.54 0.22 -0.09
CA LEU A 70 16.55 0.88 -1.39
C LEU A 70 17.54 0.22 -2.36
N ALA A 71 17.17 0.11 -3.63
CA ALA A 71 18.06 -0.36 -4.69
C ALA A 71 19.03 0.75 -5.15
N GLY A 72 18.65 2.03 -4.99
CA GLY A 72 19.45 3.20 -5.34
C GLY A 72 19.58 4.22 -4.19
N THR A 73 20.41 5.24 -4.38
CA THR A 73 20.74 6.23 -3.34
C THR A 73 19.95 7.55 -3.45
N ASN A 74 19.25 7.81 -4.55
CA ASN A 74 18.63 9.10 -4.87
C ASN A 74 17.10 9.03 -4.94
N THR A 75 16.50 8.19 -4.11
CA THR A 75 15.06 7.98 -4.08
C THR A 75 14.46 8.80 -2.94
N SER A 76 13.33 9.47 -3.19
CA SER A 76 12.54 10.16 -2.18
C SER A 76 11.11 9.62 -2.13
N ALA A 77 10.52 9.66 -0.95
CA ALA A 77 9.14 9.27 -0.74
C ALA A 77 8.26 10.43 -1.13
N VAL A 78 7.20 10.14 -1.87
CA VAL A 78 6.14 11.09 -2.16
C VAL A 78 4.93 10.64 -1.36
N GLU A 79 4.57 11.43 -0.37
CA GLU A 79 3.30 11.26 0.34
C GLU A 79 2.15 11.63 -0.62
N ARG A 80 1.13 10.78 -0.65
CA ARG A 80 -0.05 11.00 -1.47
C ARG A 80 -1.30 10.58 -0.72
N THR A 81 -2.35 11.37 -0.91
CA THR A 81 -3.71 11.04 -0.50
C THR A 81 -4.51 10.62 -1.72
N ARG A 82 -5.16 9.47 -1.64
CA ARG A 82 -5.87 8.84 -2.77
C ARG A 82 -7.22 8.32 -2.32
N THR A 83 -8.25 8.62 -3.10
CA THR A 83 -9.57 8.04 -2.90
C THR A 83 -9.76 6.81 -3.79
N ILE A 84 -10.73 5.95 -3.46
CA ILE A 84 -11.10 4.84 -4.37
C ILE A 84 -11.53 5.34 -5.75
N LYS A 85 -12.11 6.55 -5.84
CA LYS A 85 -12.51 7.17 -7.10
C LYS A 85 -11.30 7.49 -7.97
N ASP A 86 -10.21 7.99 -7.37
CA ASP A 86 -8.99 8.34 -8.11
C ASP A 86 -8.33 7.08 -8.67
N ILE A 87 -8.24 6.01 -7.86
CA ILE A 87 -7.67 4.73 -8.31
C ILE A 87 -8.52 4.11 -9.41
N ARG A 88 -9.85 4.10 -9.25
CA ARG A 88 -10.77 3.62 -10.30
C ARG A 88 -10.63 4.43 -11.59
N SER A 89 -10.53 5.76 -11.48
CA SER A 89 -10.34 6.64 -12.63
C SER A 89 -9.05 6.30 -13.37
N LEU A 90 -7.93 6.13 -12.65
CA LEU A 90 -6.64 5.76 -13.20
C LEU A 90 -6.70 4.40 -13.92
N HIS A 91 -7.34 3.40 -13.32
CA HIS A 91 -7.51 2.07 -13.92
C HIS A 91 -8.54 2.00 -15.06
N ALA A 92 -9.40 3.02 -15.20
CA ALA A 92 -10.37 3.12 -16.29
C ALA A 92 -9.84 3.91 -17.49
N GLN A 93 -8.66 4.53 -17.40
CA GLN A 93 -8.04 5.25 -18.51
C GLN A 93 -7.83 4.29 -19.68
N VAL A 94 -8.29 4.71 -20.86
CA VAL A 94 -8.16 3.93 -22.09
C VAL A 94 -6.83 4.30 -22.74
N GLY A 95 -5.84 3.41 -22.65
CA GLY A 95 -4.51 3.58 -23.23
C GLY A 95 -3.60 2.39 -22.90
N ASP A 96 -2.43 2.33 -23.54
CA ASP A 96 -1.41 1.28 -23.30
C ASP A 96 -0.54 1.57 -22.06
N GLU A 97 -0.79 2.68 -21.37
CA GLU A 97 -0.05 3.06 -20.17
C GLU A 97 -0.52 2.23 -18.97
N ASP A 98 0.42 1.49 -18.36
CA ASP A 98 0.13 0.73 -17.15
C ASP A 98 -0.12 1.70 -15.97
N PRO A 99 -1.30 1.67 -15.33
CA PRO A 99 -1.64 2.58 -14.24
C PRO A 99 -0.71 2.45 -13.02
N ASN A 100 0.01 1.34 -12.89
CA ASN A 100 0.94 1.07 -11.81
C ASN A 100 2.38 1.50 -12.11
N ALA A 101 2.69 2.00 -13.31
CA ALA A 101 4.08 2.26 -13.73
C ALA A 101 4.79 3.29 -12.85
N ALA A 102 4.08 4.28 -12.31
CA ALA A 102 4.65 5.33 -11.46
C ALA A 102 4.96 4.85 -10.03
N THR A 103 4.21 3.87 -9.52
CA THR A 103 4.25 3.43 -8.11
C THR A 103 4.80 2.02 -7.94
N CYS A 104 5.04 1.32 -9.04
CA CYS A 104 5.71 0.03 -9.13
C CYS A 104 6.63 0.04 -10.36
N VAL A 105 7.81 0.65 -10.21
CA VAL A 105 8.65 1.03 -11.35
C VAL A 105 9.32 -0.15 -12.06
N ASP A 106 9.42 -1.32 -11.42
CA ASP A 106 9.96 -2.52 -12.05
C ASP A 106 8.90 -3.18 -12.97
N PRO A 107 9.06 -3.10 -14.31
CA PRO A 107 8.08 -3.67 -15.25
C PRO A 107 8.01 -5.20 -15.17
N VAL A 108 9.10 -5.89 -14.81
CA VAL A 108 9.10 -7.35 -14.64
C VAL A 108 8.27 -7.71 -13.43
N LEU A 109 8.48 -7.00 -12.31
CA LEU A 109 7.67 -7.21 -11.10
C LEU A 109 6.18 -6.93 -11.35
N ARG A 110 5.83 -5.84 -12.06
CA ARG A 110 4.44 -5.55 -12.43
C ARG A 110 3.82 -6.68 -13.24
N GLN A 111 4.54 -7.18 -14.25
CA GLN A 111 4.08 -8.27 -15.08
C GLN A 111 3.90 -9.58 -14.29
N ASP A 112 4.81 -9.87 -13.37
CA ASP A 112 4.73 -11.03 -12.48
C ASP A 112 3.52 -10.94 -11.54
N VAL A 113 3.29 -9.77 -10.92
CA VAL A 113 2.12 -9.51 -10.08
C VAL A 113 0.84 -9.69 -10.90
N ALA A 114 0.73 -9.06 -12.07
CA ALA A 114 -0.43 -9.19 -12.94
C ALA A 114 -0.70 -10.66 -13.34
N ASN A 115 0.34 -11.43 -13.63
CA ASN A 115 0.21 -12.85 -13.97
C ASN A 115 -0.16 -13.72 -12.77
N ALA A 116 0.37 -13.41 -11.58
CA ALA A 116 -0.02 -14.09 -10.34
C ALA A 116 -1.48 -13.80 -9.99
N LEU A 117 -1.95 -12.56 -10.17
CA LEU A 117 -3.34 -12.17 -9.89
C LEU A 117 -4.35 -12.92 -10.77
N LYS A 118 -3.99 -13.35 -11.99
CA LYS A 118 -4.85 -14.21 -12.82
C LYS A 118 -5.11 -15.60 -12.22
N LYS A 119 -4.30 -16.02 -11.24
CA LYS A 119 -4.39 -17.32 -10.56
C LYS A 119 -5.16 -17.24 -9.23
N THR A 120 -5.62 -16.05 -8.82
CA THR A 120 -6.45 -15.92 -7.63
C THR A 120 -7.79 -16.59 -7.86
N THR A 121 -8.26 -17.28 -6.83
CA THR A 121 -9.54 -18.03 -6.88
C THR A 121 -10.62 -17.34 -6.05
N GLN A 122 -10.24 -16.35 -5.24
CA GLN A 122 -11.14 -15.59 -4.39
C GLN A 122 -10.70 -14.13 -4.34
N ASN A 123 -11.66 -13.23 -4.34
CA ASN A 123 -11.42 -11.78 -4.30
C ASN A 123 -11.32 -11.30 -2.84
N ASN A 124 -10.33 -11.81 -2.13
CA ASN A 124 -9.99 -11.36 -0.79
C ASN A 124 -8.46 -11.25 -0.64
N CYS A 125 -8.02 -10.37 0.24
CA CYS A 125 -6.61 -10.07 0.45
C CYS A 125 -5.82 -11.30 0.89
N LYS A 126 -6.44 -12.21 1.66
CA LYS A 126 -5.79 -13.47 2.06
C LYS A 126 -5.44 -14.34 0.84
N ASN A 127 -6.37 -14.53 -0.09
CA ASN A 127 -6.13 -15.30 -1.31
C ASN A 127 -5.14 -14.59 -2.25
N ILE A 128 -5.27 -13.27 -2.40
CA ILE A 128 -4.33 -12.44 -3.18
C ILE A 128 -2.92 -12.61 -2.65
N VAL A 129 -2.69 -12.35 -1.36
CA VAL A 129 -1.36 -12.44 -0.74
C VAL A 129 -0.81 -13.85 -0.84
N ASN A 130 -1.59 -14.88 -0.52
CA ASN A 130 -1.13 -16.27 -0.64
C ASN A 130 -0.72 -16.60 -2.08
N THR A 131 -1.50 -16.16 -3.06
CA THR A 131 -1.19 -16.38 -4.47
C THR A 131 0.09 -15.67 -4.87
N LEU A 132 0.29 -14.41 -4.44
CA LEU A 132 1.51 -13.66 -4.70
C LEU A 132 2.73 -14.32 -4.06
N VAL A 133 2.66 -14.70 -2.79
CA VAL A 133 3.77 -15.38 -2.08
C VAL A 133 4.18 -16.69 -2.75
N LEU A 134 3.21 -17.47 -3.25
CA LEU A 134 3.48 -18.74 -3.92
C LEU A 134 4.05 -18.58 -5.34
N ASN A 135 3.75 -17.46 -6.02
CA ASN A 135 4.11 -17.27 -7.42
C ASN A 135 5.26 -16.27 -7.64
N LEU A 136 5.57 -15.44 -6.64
CA LEU A 136 6.67 -14.48 -6.69
C LEU A 136 7.87 -15.02 -5.92
N ASN A 137 8.98 -15.27 -6.62
CA ASN A 137 10.24 -15.65 -5.97
C ASN A 137 10.96 -14.41 -5.39
N ARG A 138 10.43 -13.86 -4.29
CA ARG A 138 10.90 -12.61 -3.67
C ARG A 138 11.29 -12.80 -2.19
N PRO A 139 12.37 -13.53 -1.89
CA PRO A 139 12.81 -13.75 -0.51
C PRO A 139 13.23 -12.43 0.17
N GLY A 140 12.83 -12.26 1.44
CA GLY A 140 13.08 -11.04 2.20
C GLY A 140 12.17 -9.86 1.82
N TRP A 141 11.12 -10.10 1.02
CA TRP A 141 10.08 -9.10 0.76
C TRP A 141 8.88 -9.28 1.68
N ALA A 142 8.30 -8.19 2.14
CA ALA A 142 6.94 -8.17 2.68
C ALA A 142 5.95 -7.94 1.54
N ILE A 143 4.81 -8.62 1.61
CA ILE A 143 3.69 -8.44 0.68
C ILE A 143 2.45 -8.18 1.52
N THR A 144 1.74 -7.10 1.24
CA THR A 144 0.41 -6.83 1.83
C THR A 144 -0.63 -6.65 0.77
N CYS A 145 -1.87 -6.76 1.22
CA CYS A 145 -3.04 -6.32 0.50
C CYS A 145 -3.96 -5.59 1.48
N ILE A 146 -4.49 -4.46 1.04
CA ILE A 146 -5.63 -3.79 1.64
C ILE A 146 -6.71 -3.63 0.58
N LYS A 147 -7.94 -3.98 0.95
CA LYS A 147 -9.14 -3.57 0.25
C LYS A 147 -9.81 -2.47 1.07
N PHE A 148 -9.89 -1.28 0.52
CA PHE A 148 -10.56 -0.14 1.14
C PHE A 148 -11.64 0.43 0.23
N ASP A 149 -12.65 1.10 0.80
CA ASP A 149 -13.77 1.71 0.06
C ASP A 149 -13.82 3.25 0.15
N GLU A 150 -12.94 3.87 0.94
CA GLU A 150 -12.91 5.33 1.14
C GLU A 150 -11.60 5.95 0.64
N ILE A 151 -10.58 5.99 1.49
CA ILE A 151 -9.37 6.81 1.30
C ILE A 151 -8.13 6.13 1.86
N SER A 152 -6.98 6.42 1.24
CA SER A 152 -5.67 6.05 1.76
C SER A 152 -4.70 7.21 1.66
N MET A 153 -3.91 7.41 2.71
CA MET A 153 -2.72 8.24 2.70
C MET A 153 -1.51 7.31 2.76
N ASP A 154 -0.66 7.35 1.74
CA ASP A 154 0.50 6.46 1.66
C ASP A 154 1.71 7.14 1.03
N ASP A 155 2.88 6.58 1.33
CA ASP A 155 4.10 6.91 0.64
C ASP A 155 4.26 6.03 -0.60
N ALA A 156 4.56 6.66 -1.72
CA ALA A 156 5.07 6.01 -2.91
C ALA A 156 6.53 6.40 -3.14
N THR A 157 7.28 5.52 -3.78
CA THR A 157 8.66 5.80 -4.11
C THR A 157 9.06 5.09 -5.38
N THR A 158 9.92 5.72 -6.18
CA THR A 158 10.35 5.23 -7.49
C THR A 158 11.60 4.36 -7.35
N ASP A 159 11.49 3.25 -6.62
CA ASP A 159 12.58 2.30 -6.38
C ASP A 159 12.18 0.88 -6.76
N LYS A 160 13.10 0.08 -7.31
CA LYS A 160 12.82 -1.30 -7.72
C LYS A 160 12.61 -2.26 -6.55
N ASN A 161 13.01 -1.88 -5.34
CA ASN A 161 12.79 -2.65 -4.12
C ASN A 161 11.48 -2.29 -3.40
N PHE A 162 10.65 -1.43 -4.01
CA PHE A 162 9.32 -1.11 -3.53
C PHE A 162 8.30 -1.07 -4.69
N CYS A 163 7.09 -1.54 -4.43
CA CYS A 163 6.02 -1.57 -5.41
C CYS A 163 4.68 -1.36 -4.68
N SER A 164 3.99 -0.27 -4.99
CA SER A 164 2.57 -0.10 -4.68
C SER A 164 1.78 -0.36 -5.97
N TYR A 165 1.09 -1.49 -5.99
CA TYR A 165 0.33 -2.00 -7.11
C TYR A 165 -1.15 -2.00 -6.75
N ASP A 166 -1.95 -1.23 -7.49
CA ASP A 166 -3.40 -1.29 -7.40
C ASP A 166 -3.95 -2.33 -8.39
N ALA A 167 -4.84 -3.17 -7.89
CA ALA A 167 -5.53 -4.20 -8.65
C ALA A 167 -7.04 -3.94 -8.61
N SER A 168 -7.66 -3.89 -9.79
CA SER A 168 -9.11 -3.88 -9.96
C SER A 168 -9.58 -5.29 -10.29
N VAL A 169 -10.29 -5.94 -9.36
CA VAL A 169 -10.79 -7.32 -9.52
C VAL A 169 -12.24 -7.38 -9.07
N ASN A 170 -13.15 -7.72 -9.98
CA ASN A 170 -14.60 -7.87 -9.75
C ASN A 170 -15.18 -6.75 -8.85
N ASP A 171 -15.04 -5.50 -9.30
CA ASP A 171 -15.50 -4.26 -8.66
C ASP A 171 -14.80 -3.86 -7.33
N GLY A 172 -13.90 -4.71 -6.83
CA GLY A 172 -13.01 -4.40 -5.71
C GLY A 172 -11.71 -3.73 -6.18
N ILE A 173 -11.28 -2.70 -5.44
CA ILE A 173 -9.94 -2.14 -5.55
C ILE A 173 -9.10 -2.66 -4.39
N TYR A 174 -7.95 -3.23 -4.75
CA TYR A 174 -6.99 -3.77 -3.80
C TYR A 174 -5.67 -3.04 -3.99
N THR A 175 -5.14 -2.41 -2.95
CA THR A 175 -3.78 -1.90 -2.96
C THR A 175 -2.86 -2.98 -2.38
N ILE A 176 -1.96 -3.47 -3.21
CA ILE A 176 -0.95 -4.46 -2.88
C ILE A 176 0.37 -3.71 -2.73
N ARG A 177 1.03 -3.83 -1.58
CA ARG A 177 2.39 -3.28 -1.40
C ARG A 177 3.38 -4.43 -1.29
N LEU A 178 4.44 -4.37 -2.08
CA LEU A 178 5.57 -5.28 -2.04
C LEU A 178 6.82 -4.46 -1.72
N ALA A 179 7.57 -4.84 -0.69
CA ALA A 179 8.79 -4.13 -0.30
C ALA A 179 9.89 -5.11 0.10
N LYS A 180 11.10 -4.94 -0.45
CA LYS A 180 12.29 -5.59 0.07
C LYS A 180 12.63 -4.96 1.42
N LEU A 181 12.62 -5.77 2.47
CA LEU A 181 12.89 -5.30 3.82
C LEU A 181 14.39 -5.09 4.02
N ASP A 182 14.74 -3.95 4.61
CA ASP A 182 16.06 -3.72 5.18
C ASP A 182 16.11 -4.37 6.57
N MET A 183 16.92 -5.43 6.68
CA MET A 183 17.06 -6.21 7.92
C MET A 183 18.35 -5.86 8.69
N SER A 184 19.07 -4.82 8.26
CA SER A 184 20.28 -4.34 8.97
C SER A 184 19.96 -3.73 10.34
#